data_AF-A0A7V7E4H2-F1
#
_entry.id   AF-A0A7V7E4H2-F1
#
_cell.length_a   1.000
_cell.length_b   1.000
_cell.length_c   1.000
_cell.angle_alpha   90.00
_cell.angle_beta   90.00
_cell.angle_gamma   90.00
#
_symmetry.space_group_name_H-M   'P 1'
#
loop_
_entity.id
_entity.type
_entity.pdbx_description
1 polymer ?
#
loop_
_entity_poly.entity_id
_entity_poly.type
_entity_poly.pdbx_seq_one_letter_code
_entity_poly.pdbx_strand_id
1 'polypeptide(L)'
;MLKVLGFLFSMALAGGLWWPSALSAAEEESHHCPAATPQNTHTFFGPGAKPEDEKRRLDTLAGVVIKQKTPVCILALTNPKDLNHSKKLAIRRVLWARDNLGAAGVPPNQLSAELRPAEDDADKAAMQSISLILGR
;
A
#
# COMPACT_ATOMS: atom_id res chain seq x y z
N MET A 1 37.56 38.61 44.26
CA MET A 1 36.59 38.12 43.27
C MET A 1 36.66 39.02 42.06
N LEU A 2 37.20 38.51 40.95
CA LEU A 2 37.38 39.24 39.70
C LEU A 2 36.11 39.08 38.85
N LYS A 3 35.48 40.16 38.41
CA LYS A 3 34.54 40.10 37.28
C LYS A 3 34.76 41.28 36.35
N VAL A 4 35.04 40.88 35.12
CA VAL A 4 35.66 41.61 34.03
C VAL A 4 34.65 42.54 33.35
N LEU A 5 35.23 43.66 32.92
CA LEU A 5 34.73 44.75 32.11
C LEU A 5 34.45 44.32 30.66
N GLY A 6 33.41 44.91 30.04
CA GLY A 6 33.33 45.14 28.59
C GLY A 6 33.06 43.91 27.73
N PHE A 7 32.60 44.02 26.48
CA PHE A 7 32.62 45.16 25.57
C PHE A 7 31.49 44.98 24.54
N LEU A 8 31.06 46.11 24.01
CA LEU A 8 30.06 46.26 22.97
C LEU A 8 30.52 45.69 21.61
N PHE A 9 29.51 45.51 20.76
CA PHE A 9 29.54 45.72 19.31
C PHE A 9 30.02 44.55 18.42
N SER A 10 29.09 43.98 17.65
CA SER A 10 29.26 43.88 16.20
C SER A 10 27.93 43.64 15.49
N MET A 11 27.62 44.57 14.59
CA MET A 11 26.62 44.49 13.54
C MET A 11 26.81 43.24 12.68
N ALA A 12 25.71 42.53 12.41
CA ALA A 12 25.53 41.77 11.19
C ALA A 12 24.06 41.87 10.77
N LEU A 13 23.65 43.08 10.38
CA LEU A 13 22.50 43.28 9.50
C LEU A 13 22.93 42.89 8.09
N ALA A 14 22.94 41.58 7.83
CA ALA A 14 22.82 41.02 6.49
C ALA A 14 21.40 40.46 6.36
N GLY A 15 20.44 41.37 6.25
CA GLY A 15 19.11 41.05 5.74
C GLY A 15 19.27 40.73 4.25
N GLY A 16 19.20 39.44 3.91
CA GLY A 16 19.49 38.97 2.56
C GLY A 16 19.09 37.51 2.37
N LEU A 17 17.80 37.33 2.11
CA LEU A 17 17.20 36.33 1.23
C LEU A 17 17.65 34.85 1.32
N TRP A 18 16.66 34.03 1.70
CA TRP A 18 16.28 32.76 1.05
C TRP A 18 17.07 31.50 1.43
N TRP A 19 16.84 31.03 2.65
CA TRP A 19 16.54 29.60 2.88
C TRP A 19 14.99 29.54 2.95
N PRO A 20 14.26 28.60 2.28
CA PRO A 20 14.63 27.20 2.06
C PRO A 20 14.24 26.64 0.66
N SER A 21 15.15 25.95 -0.01
CA SER A 21 14.77 25.08 -1.14
C SER A 21 15.60 23.80 -1.14
N ALA A 22 15.56 23.11 -0.01
CA ALA A 22 15.58 21.65 -0.02
C ALA A 22 14.16 21.19 0.33
N LEU A 23 13.16 21.72 -0.39
CA LEU A 23 11.83 21.13 -0.37
C LEU A 23 11.95 19.86 -1.21
N SER A 24 12.00 18.74 -0.51
CA SER A 24 11.88 17.39 -1.07
C SER A 24 10.79 17.34 -2.11
N ALA A 25 11.17 17.41 -3.39
CA ALA A 25 10.51 16.66 -4.43
C ALA A 25 11.02 15.21 -4.32
N ALA A 26 10.71 14.56 -3.19
CA ALA A 26 10.48 13.14 -3.25
C ALA A 26 9.12 13.07 -3.94
N GLU A 27 9.14 12.93 -5.26
CA GLU A 27 8.00 12.45 -6.01
C GLU A 27 7.47 11.26 -5.22
N GLU A 28 6.30 11.46 -4.60
CA GLU A 28 5.49 10.40 -4.07
C GLU A 28 5.06 9.62 -5.32
N GLU A 29 5.94 8.75 -5.82
CA GLU A 29 5.57 7.68 -6.73
C GLU A 29 4.43 6.97 -6.01
N SER A 30 3.20 7.28 -6.41
CA SER A 30 2.04 6.53 -6.01
C SER A 30 2.35 5.09 -6.43
N HIS A 31 2.77 4.27 -5.46
CA HIS A 31 3.12 2.87 -5.67
C HIS A 31 1.84 2.13 -6.05
N HIS A 32 1.43 2.30 -7.29
CA HIS A 32 0.35 1.57 -7.90
C HIS A 32 0.76 0.12 -7.99
N CYS A 33 -0.19 -0.78 -7.74
CA CYS A 33 -0.01 -2.17 -8.04
C CYS A 33 0.45 -2.33 -9.50
N PRO A 34 1.42 -3.22 -9.76
CA PRO A 34 1.83 -3.52 -11.12
C PRO A 34 0.64 -4.04 -11.93
N ALA A 35 0.77 -3.98 -13.26
CA ALA A 35 -0.28 -4.48 -14.14
C ALA A 35 -0.59 -5.95 -13.83
N ALA A 36 -1.88 -6.25 -13.61
CA ALA A 36 -2.36 -7.60 -13.41
C ALA A 36 -2.27 -8.38 -14.72
N THR A 37 -1.56 -9.52 -14.69
CA THR A 37 -1.52 -10.49 -15.80
C THR A 37 -2.02 -11.85 -15.30
N PRO A 38 -2.56 -12.72 -16.17
CA PRO A 38 -3.04 -14.04 -15.74
C PRO A 38 -1.98 -14.90 -15.05
N GLN A 39 -0.68 -14.68 -15.34
CA GLN A 39 0.42 -15.47 -14.78
C GLN A 39 0.86 -15.02 -13.38
N ASN A 40 0.59 -13.77 -13.00
CA ASN A 40 1.03 -13.20 -11.73
C ASN A 40 -0.12 -12.75 -10.81
N THR A 41 -1.36 -13.00 -11.21
CA THR A 41 -2.55 -12.55 -10.48
C THR A 41 -3.31 -13.73 -9.90
N HIS A 42 -3.62 -13.64 -8.61
CA HIS A 42 -4.42 -14.61 -7.90
C HIS A 42 -5.67 -13.94 -7.34
N THR A 43 -6.84 -14.33 -7.83
CA THR A 43 -8.12 -13.78 -7.36
C THR A 43 -8.66 -14.58 -6.19
N PHE A 44 -9.11 -13.85 -5.16
CA PHE A 44 -9.72 -14.38 -3.95
C PHE A 44 -11.14 -13.84 -3.76
N PHE A 45 -11.96 -14.60 -3.05
CA PHE A 45 -13.39 -14.33 -2.80
C PHE A 45 -14.27 -14.31 -4.06
N GLY A 46 -14.05 -15.27 -4.97
CA GLY A 46 -14.96 -15.48 -6.10
C GLY A 46 -16.37 -15.94 -5.68
N PRO A 47 -17.31 -16.08 -6.63
CA PRO A 47 -18.64 -16.60 -6.37
C PRO A 47 -18.60 -17.96 -5.65
N GLY A 48 -19.30 -18.08 -4.52
CA GLY A 48 -19.33 -19.31 -3.72
C GLY A 48 -18.08 -19.58 -2.88
N ALA A 49 -17.13 -18.65 -2.83
CA ALA A 49 -15.92 -18.80 -2.02
C ALA A 49 -16.23 -18.92 -0.52
N LYS A 50 -15.63 -19.92 0.11
CA LYS A 50 -15.65 -20.10 1.56
C LYS A 50 -14.36 -19.54 2.17
N PRO A 51 -14.42 -18.75 3.25
CA PRO A 51 -13.24 -18.14 3.84
C PRO A 51 -12.10 -19.12 4.19
N GLU A 52 -12.44 -20.35 4.58
CA GLU A 52 -11.48 -21.39 4.97
C GLU A 52 -10.71 -21.93 3.76
N ASP A 53 -11.39 -22.11 2.62
CA ASP A 53 -10.78 -22.56 1.37
C ASP A 53 -9.88 -21.47 0.79
N GLU A 54 -10.35 -20.22 0.84
CA GLU A 54 -9.56 -19.04 0.45
C GLU A 54 -8.31 -18.89 1.32
N LYS A 55 -8.44 -19.10 2.64
CA LYS A 55 -7.28 -19.07 3.54
C LYS A 55 -6.25 -20.13 3.16
N ARG A 56 -6.69 -21.38 2.92
CA ARG A 56 -5.78 -22.47 2.54
C ARG A 56 -5.03 -22.17 1.23
N ARG A 57 -5.72 -21.58 0.25
CA ARG A 57 -5.11 -21.11 -1.01
C ARG A 57 -4.09 -20.00 -0.74
N LEU A 58 -4.42 -19.07 0.15
CA LEU A 58 -3.54 -17.96 0.52
C LEU A 58 -2.27 -18.44 1.25
N ASP A 59 -2.41 -19.39 2.18
CA ASP A 59 -1.27 -19.99 2.90
C ASP A 59 -0.31 -20.70 1.93
N THR A 60 -0.85 -21.39 0.91
CA THR A 60 -0.05 -22.03 -0.14
C THR A 60 0.72 -20.99 -0.96
N LEU A 61 0.07 -19.88 -1.32
CA LEU A 61 0.68 -18.77 -2.05
C LEU A 61 1.76 -18.06 -1.21
N ALA A 62 1.53 -17.88 0.09
CA ALA A 62 2.49 -17.29 1.01
C ALA A 62 3.82 -18.07 1.02
N GLY A 63 3.77 -19.39 0.98
CA GLY A 63 4.98 -20.23 0.87
C GLY A 63 5.80 -19.94 -0.38
N VAL A 64 5.14 -19.67 -1.52
CA VAL A 64 5.82 -19.27 -2.76
C VAL A 64 6.44 -17.88 -2.62
N VAL A 65 5.67 -16.91 -2.10
CA VAL A 65 6.10 -15.53 -1.87
C VAL A 65 7.34 -15.48 -0.99
N ILE A 66 7.34 -16.19 0.14
CA ILE A 66 8.46 -16.22 1.09
C ILE A 66 9.70 -16.83 0.42
N LYS A 67 9.54 -17.97 -0.26
CA LYS A 67 10.65 -18.68 -0.91
C LYS A 67 11.31 -17.84 -1.99
N GLN A 68 10.52 -17.11 -2.77
CA GLN A 68 10.98 -16.31 -3.90
C GLN A 68 11.28 -14.86 -3.53
N LYS A 69 10.95 -14.43 -2.30
CA LYS A 69 11.02 -13.05 -1.81
C LYS A 69 10.27 -12.07 -2.71
N THR A 70 9.14 -12.51 -3.24
CA THR A 70 8.38 -11.79 -4.24
C THR A 70 7.55 -10.67 -3.61
N PRO A 71 7.61 -9.42 -4.11
CA PRO A 71 6.67 -8.38 -3.70
C PRO A 71 5.23 -8.78 -4.03
N VAL A 72 4.27 -8.40 -3.19
CA VAL A 72 2.84 -8.70 -3.36
C VAL A 72 2.07 -7.41 -3.24
N CYS A 73 1.28 -7.08 -4.27
CA CYS A 73 0.29 -6.02 -4.20
C CYS A 73 -1.12 -6.60 -4.06
N ILE A 74 -1.85 -6.17 -3.04
CA ILE A 74 -3.23 -6.57 -2.78
C ILE A 74 -4.15 -5.48 -3.33
N LEU A 75 -4.74 -5.75 -4.50
CA LEU A 75 -5.65 -4.83 -5.17
C LEU A 75 -7.10 -5.19 -4.85
N ALA A 76 -7.90 -4.18 -4.49
CA ALA A 76 -9.36 -4.32 -4.44
C ALA A 76 -10.04 -3.19 -5.22
N LEU A 77 -11.08 -3.54 -5.96
CA LEU A 77 -11.87 -2.58 -6.72
C LEU A 77 -13.03 -2.06 -5.88
N THR A 78 -13.33 -0.78 -6.04
CA THR A 78 -14.43 -0.10 -5.35
C THR A 78 -15.41 0.48 -6.36
N ASN A 79 -16.70 0.37 -6.09
CA ASN A 79 -17.73 0.98 -6.92
C ASN A 79 -17.79 2.49 -6.64
N PRO A 80 -17.49 3.37 -7.62
CA PRO A 80 -17.59 4.82 -7.42
C PRO A 80 -19.03 5.30 -7.18
N LYS A 81 -20.04 4.51 -7.59
CA LYS A 81 -21.47 4.81 -7.41
C LYS A 81 -22.02 4.34 -6.06
N ASP A 82 -21.29 3.47 -5.35
CA ASP A 82 -21.64 2.94 -4.01
C ASP A 82 -20.40 2.91 -3.11
N LEU A 83 -19.83 4.10 -2.90
CA LEU A 83 -18.55 4.24 -2.19
C LEU A 83 -18.61 3.68 -0.78
N ASN A 84 -19.69 3.91 -0.03
CA ASN A 84 -19.73 3.54 1.39
C ASN A 84 -19.73 2.02 1.60
N HIS A 85 -20.59 1.29 0.89
CA HIS A 85 -20.67 -0.16 1.08
C HIS A 85 -19.52 -0.87 0.38
N SER A 86 -19.24 -0.53 -0.88
CA SER A 86 -18.19 -1.18 -1.66
C SER A 86 -16.80 -0.96 -1.06
N LYS A 87 -16.46 0.26 -0.65
CA LYS A 87 -15.16 0.55 -0.02
C LYS A 87 -14.97 -0.19 1.30
N LYS A 88 -16.02 -0.29 2.13
CA LYS A 88 -15.94 -1.03 3.40
C LYS A 88 -15.67 -2.52 3.17
N LEU A 89 -16.31 -3.12 2.17
CA LEU A 89 -16.09 -4.50 1.80
C LEU A 89 -14.67 -4.73 1.24
N ALA A 90 -14.22 -3.84 0.34
CA ALA A 90 -12.88 -3.87 -0.23
C ALA A 90 -11.80 -3.80 0.87
N ILE A 91 -11.91 -2.82 1.77
CA ILE A 91 -10.99 -2.68 2.92
C ILE A 91 -10.94 -3.95 3.76
N ARG A 92 -12.10 -4.53 4.10
CA ARG A 92 -12.15 -5.76 4.92
C ARG A 92 -11.40 -6.91 4.27
N ARG A 93 -11.53 -7.10 2.95
CA ARG A 93 -10.87 -8.18 2.24
C ARG A 93 -9.37 -7.95 2.07
N VAL A 94 -8.97 -6.71 1.79
CA VAL A 94 -7.56 -6.31 1.75
C VAL A 94 -6.87 -6.60 3.09
N LEU A 95 -7.48 -6.15 4.19
CA LEU A 95 -6.96 -6.39 5.54
C LEU A 95 -6.90 -7.89 5.84
N TRP A 96 -7.97 -8.63 5.52
CA TRP A 96 -7.97 -10.08 5.69
C TRP A 96 -6.80 -10.76 4.97
N ALA A 97 -6.51 -10.41 3.72
CA ALA A 97 -5.40 -11.01 2.99
C ALA A 97 -4.05 -10.59 3.56
N ARG A 98 -3.87 -9.31 3.87
CA ARG A 98 -2.65 -8.78 4.49
C ARG A 98 -2.34 -9.48 5.82
N ASP A 99 -3.34 -9.59 6.69
CA ASP A 99 -3.19 -10.18 8.02
C ASP A 99 -2.85 -11.67 7.92
N ASN A 100 -3.50 -12.42 7.01
CA ASN A 100 -3.22 -13.83 6.82
C ASN A 100 -1.84 -14.06 6.16
N LEU A 101 -1.42 -13.23 5.19
CA LEU A 101 -0.07 -13.30 4.63
C LEU A 101 0.99 -13.00 5.69
N GLY A 102 0.77 -11.99 6.52
CA GLY A 102 1.65 -11.65 7.65
C GLY A 102 1.72 -12.78 8.67
N ALA A 103 0.59 -13.38 9.04
CA ALA A 103 0.54 -14.54 9.94
C ALA A 103 1.22 -15.78 9.37
N ALA A 104 1.21 -15.94 8.04
CA ALA A 104 1.94 -16.99 7.33
C ALA A 104 3.46 -16.72 7.21
N GLY A 105 3.93 -15.54 7.64
CA GLY A 105 5.35 -15.18 7.68
C GLY A 105 5.85 -14.34 6.51
N VAL A 106 4.95 -13.79 5.67
CA VAL A 106 5.34 -12.85 4.61
C VAL A 106 5.81 -11.53 5.26
N PRO A 107 7.03 -11.06 4.98
CA PRO A 107 7.54 -9.80 5.51
C PRO A 107 6.64 -8.60 5.15
N PRO A 108 6.36 -7.68 6.09
CA PRO A 108 5.51 -6.50 5.81
C PRO A 108 6.03 -5.61 4.68
N ASN A 109 7.34 -5.55 4.45
CA ASN A 109 7.95 -4.78 3.37
C ASN A 109 7.77 -5.42 1.98
N GLN A 110 7.27 -6.65 1.90
CA GLN A 110 6.85 -7.28 0.65
C GLN A 110 5.36 -7.05 0.36
N LEU A 111 4.59 -6.48 1.29
CA LEU A 111 3.15 -6.33 1.14
C LEU A 111 2.78 -4.86 0.88
N SER A 112 2.14 -4.61 -0.25
CA SER A 112 1.43 -3.36 -0.54
C SER A 112 -0.05 -3.61 -0.76
N ALA A 113 -0.86 -2.57 -0.63
CA ALA A 113 -2.29 -2.66 -0.85
C ALA A 113 -2.82 -1.41 -1.55
N GLU A 114 -3.73 -1.60 -2.50
CA GLU A 114 -4.35 -0.52 -3.26
C GLU A 114 -5.86 -0.71 -3.33
N LEU A 115 -6.60 0.38 -3.14
CA LEU A 115 -8.02 0.46 -3.45
C LEU A 115 -8.18 1.29 -4.71
N ARG A 116 -8.73 0.71 -5.76
CA ARG A 116 -8.92 1.39 -7.05
C ARG A 116 -10.40 1.53 -7.37
N PRO A 117 -10.87 2.70 -7.86
CA PRO A 117 -12.20 2.78 -8.45
C PRO A 117 -12.30 1.79 -9.62
N ALA A 118 -13.41 1.05 -9.69
CA ALA A 118 -13.70 0.19 -10.82
C ALA A 118 -14.07 1.03 -12.05
N GLU A 119 -13.78 0.51 -13.24
CA GLU A 119 -14.29 1.07 -14.49
C GLU A 119 -15.83 0.93 -14.55
N ASP A 120 -16.49 1.77 -15.35
CA ASP A 120 -17.95 1.90 -15.34
C ASP A 120 -18.72 0.62 -15.70
N ASP A 121 -18.07 -0.31 -16.41
CA ASP A 121 -18.60 -1.61 -16.86
C ASP A 121 -18.02 -2.80 -16.08
N ALA A 122 -17.26 -2.56 -15.01
CA ALA A 122 -16.64 -3.62 -14.23
C ALA A 122 -17.70 -4.56 -13.60
N ASP A 123 -17.47 -5.86 -13.75
CA ASP A 123 -18.34 -6.90 -13.19
C ASP A 123 -18.46 -6.76 -11.66
N LYS A 124 -19.68 -6.93 -11.14
CA LYS A 124 -19.97 -7.03 -9.70
C LYS A 124 -19.11 -8.09 -9.02
N ALA A 125 -18.81 -9.20 -9.68
CA ALA A 125 -17.92 -10.23 -9.15
C ALA A 125 -16.50 -9.69 -8.91
N ALA A 126 -15.97 -8.86 -9.83
CA ALA A 126 -14.66 -8.23 -9.69
C ALA A 126 -14.61 -7.29 -8.47
N MET A 127 -15.64 -6.45 -8.30
CA MET A 127 -15.79 -5.57 -7.12
C MET A 127 -16.01 -6.32 -5.81
N GLN A 128 -16.39 -7.60 -5.89
CA GLN A 128 -16.53 -8.50 -4.76
C GLN A 128 -15.29 -9.39 -4.55
N SER A 129 -14.18 -9.12 -5.21
CA SER A 129 -12.97 -9.90 -5.07
C SER A 129 -11.79 -9.02 -4.66
N ILE A 130 -10.68 -9.67 -4.35
CA ILE A 130 -9.36 -9.03 -4.33
C ILE A 130 -8.43 -9.79 -5.26
N SER A 131 -7.47 -9.08 -5.82
CA SER A 131 -6.41 -9.62 -6.65
C SER A 131 -5.09 -9.48 -5.91
N LEU A 132 -4.40 -10.60 -5.68
CA LEU A 132 -3.02 -10.61 -5.23
C LEU A 132 -2.13 -10.66 -6.46
N ILE A 133 -1.39 -9.60 -6.70
CA ILE A 133 -0.51 -9.44 -7.85
C ILE A 133 0.93 -9.61 -7.38
N LEU A 134 1.60 -10.64 -7.89
CA LEU A 134 2.99 -10.92 -7.59
C LEU A 134 3.89 -10.05 -8.48
N GLY A 135 4.80 -9.31 -7.85
CA GLY A 135 5.89 -8.60 -8.51
C GLY A 135 6.87 -9.58 -9.17
N ARG A 136 7.68 -9.08 -10.10
CA ARG A 136 8.79 -9.84 -10.69
C ARG A 136 10.11 -9.41 -10.09
#